data_AF-A0A672KA64-F1
#
_entry.id   AF-A0A672KA64-F1
#
_cell.length_a   1.000
_cell.length_b   1.000
_cell.length_c   1.000
_cell.angle_alpha   90.00
_cell.angle_beta   90.00
_cell.angle_gamma   90.00
#
_symmetry.space_group_name_H-M   'P 1'
#
loop_
_entity.id
_entity.type
_entity.pdbx_description
1 polymer ?
#
loop_
_entity_poly.entity_id
_entity_poly.type
_entity_poly.pdbx_seq_one_letter_code
_entity_poly.pdbx_strand_id
1 'polypeptide(L)'
;LNPGFFCRIVYLDDDVIVQGDIQELYNIKLKAGHAAAFASDCDLPPTHEMVRSVGMQTTYMGFLDYRKEEVRELGINPSDCSFNPGVFVADIGEWKRQKITKQLEKWMAKNVR
;
A
#
# COMPACT_ATOMS: atom_id res chain seq x y z
N LEU A 1 -22.19 -20.18 -14.50
CA LEU A 1 -21.48 -18.92 -14.17
C LEU A 1 -20.10 -19.03 -14.79
N ASN A 2 -19.79 -18.18 -15.78
CA ASN A 2 -18.48 -18.20 -16.44
C ASN A 2 -17.39 -17.78 -15.42
N PRO A 3 -16.27 -18.51 -15.26
CA PRO A 3 -15.15 -18.12 -14.40
C PRO A 3 -14.31 -17.03 -15.08
N GLY A 4 -14.98 -16.05 -15.68
CA GLY A 4 -14.38 -14.85 -16.25
C GLY A 4 -13.80 -14.04 -15.11
N PHE A 5 -12.50 -14.24 -14.87
CA PHE A 5 -11.64 -13.54 -13.94
C PHE A 5 -12.05 -12.07 -13.76
N PHE A 6 -12.46 -11.69 -12.55
CA PHE A 6 -12.32 -10.30 -12.12
C PHE A 6 -10.82 -10.03 -11.99
N CYS A 7 -10.23 -9.39 -12.99
CA CYS A 7 -8.82 -9.02 -12.99
C CYS A 7 -8.53 -7.81 -12.10
N ARG A 8 -9.55 -7.06 -11.65
CA ARG A 8 -9.38 -5.88 -10.82
C ARG A 8 -10.33 -5.89 -9.63
N ILE A 9 -9.83 -5.44 -8.48
CA ILE A 9 -10.61 -5.26 -7.25
C ILE A 9 -10.37 -3.87 -6.66
N VAL A 10 -11.35 -3.38 -5.91
CA VAL A 10 -11.19 -2.32 -4.93
C VAL A 10 -11.33 -2.96 -3.56
N TYR A 11 -10.36 -2.73 -2.68
CA TYR A 11 -10.43 -3.12 -1.27
C TYR A 11 -10.73 -1.87 -0.43
N LEU A 12 -11.59 -2.04 0.56
CA LEU A 12 -11.97 -1.03 1.55
C LEU A 12 -12.04 -1.74 2.91
N ASP A 13 -11.45 -1.16 3.94
CA ASP A 13 -11.66 -1.58 5.32
C ASP A 13 -13.14 -1.41 5.73
N ASP A 14 -13.55 -2.12 6.78
CA ASP A 14 -14.94 -2.15 7.27
C ASP A 14 -15.36 -0.87 8.01
N ASP A 15 -14.40 0.00 8.33
CA ASP A 15 -14.59 1.31 8.94
C ASP A 15 -14.58 2.47 7.92
N VAL A 16 -14.60 2.18 6.61
CA VAL A 16 -14.61 3.19 5.54
C VAL A 16 -16.02 3.63 5.18
N ILE A 17 -16.23 4.96 5.11
CA ILE A 17 -17.44 5.57 4.52
C ILE A 17 -17.11 6.13 3.13
N VAL A 18 -17.78 5.61 2.10
CA VAL A 18 -17.63 6.11 0.71
C VAL A 18 -18.57 7.28 0.47
N GLN A 19 -18.01 8.46 0.14
CA GLN A 19 -18.77 9.70 -0.08
C GLN A 19 -18.86 10.13 -1.56
N GLY A 20 -18.16 9.44 -2.47
CA GLY A 20 -18.12 9.73 -3.90
C GLY A 20 -18.40 8.49 -4.76
N ASP A 21 -18.26 8.62 -6.09
CA ASP A 21 -18.42 7.49 -7.00
C ASP A 21 -17.21 6.55 -6.95
N ILE A 22 -17.41 5.36 -6.39
CA ILE A 22 -16.37 4.33 -6.27
C ILE A 22 -15.85 3.84 -7.64
N GLN A 23 -16.61 4.05 -8.72
CA GLN A 23 -16.15 3.72 -10.07
C GLN A 23 -14.95 4.58 -10.51
N GLU A 24 -14.84 5.81 -10.02
CA GLU A 24 -13.67 6.65 -10.29
C GLU A 24 -12.39 6.00 -9.76
N LEU A 25 -12.44 5.46 -8.55
CA LEU A 25 -11.36 4.69 -7.95
C LEU A 25 -11.08 3.40 -8.74
N TYR A 26 -12.10 2.62 -9.08
CA TYR A 26 -11.92 1.39 -9.88
C TYR A 26 -11.26 1.65 -11.25
N ASN A 27 -11.58 2.78 -11.88
CA ASN A 27 -11.13 3.14 -13.22
C ASN A 27 -9.75 3.83 -13.27
N ILE A 28 -9.06 4.02 -12.13
CA ILE A 28 -7.70 4.57 -12.16
C ILE A 28 -6.79 3.73 -13.05
N LYS A 29 -5.89 4.44 -13.75
CA LYS A 29 -4.92 3.81 -14.64
C LYS A 29 -3.68 3.42 -13.85
N LEU A 30 -3.49 2.12 -13.67
CA LEU A 30 -2.23 1.58 -13.18
C LEU A 30 -1.18 1.66 -14.29
N LYS A 31 0.05 2.05 -13.92
CA LYS A 31 1.19 2.00 -14.84
C LYS A 31 1.52 0.54 -15.18
N ALA A 32 2.09 0.30 -16.36
CA ALA A 32 2.51 -1.05 -16.73
C ALA A 32 3.45 -1.65 -15.67
N GLY A 33 3.17 -2.88 -15.24
CA GLY A 33 3.93 -3.56 -14.19
C GLY A 33 3.53 -3.19 -12.76
N HIS A 34 2.61 -2.25 -12.54
CA HIS A 34 2.07 -1.97 -11.22
C HIS A 34 0.86 -2.87 -10.94
N ALA A 35 0.96 -3.69 -9.89
CA ALA A 35 -0.12 -4.60 -9.50
C ALA A 35 -1.20 -3.95 -8.62
N ALA A 36 -0.91 -2.79 -8.04
CA ALA A 36 -1.86 -2.07 -7.19
C ALA A 36 -1.52 -0.57 -7.11
N ALA A 37 -2.49 0.21 -6.63
CA ALA A 37 -2.32 1.60 -6.25
C ALA A 37 -2.97 1.85 -4.89
N PHE A 38 -2.27 2.63 -4.07
CA PHE A 38 -2.60 2.95 -2.69
C PHE A 38 -2.61 4.47 -2.49
N ALA A 39 -3.31 4.95 -1.46
CA ALA A 39 -3.24 6.35 -1.05
C ALA A 39 -1.96 6.63 -0.26
N SER A 40 -1.38 7.82 -0.43
CA SER A 40 -0.22 8.28 0.34
C SER A 40 -0.65 8.76 1.73
N ASP A 41 0.06 8.36 2.79
CA ASP A 41 -0.24 8.80 4.16
C ASP A 41 0.40 10.15 4.53
N CYS A 42 1.13 10.77 3.60
CA CYS A 42 1.74 12.10 3.81
C CYS A 42 0.82 13.27 3.45
N ASP A 43 -0.27 13.03 2.72
CA ASP A 43 -1.17 14.07 2.22
C ASP A 43 -2.18 14.54 3.29
N LEU A 44 -1.73 14.64 4.55
CA LEU A 44 -2.55 15.06 5.67
C LEU A 44 -2.82 16.58 5.62
N PRO A 45 -4.04 17.03 5.99
CA PRO A 45 -4.39 18.44 6.03
C PRO A 45 -3.44 19.26 6.91
N PRO A 46 -3.22 20.56 6.61
CA PRO A 46 -2.34 21.43 7.39
C PRO A 46 -2.68 21.51 8.89
N THR A 47 -3.94 21.26 9.26
CA THR A 47 -4.43 21.31 10.64
C THR A 47 -3.92 20.14 11.51
N HIS A 48 -3.31 19.12 10.90
CA HIS A 48 -2.65 17.99 11.59
C HIS A 48 -1.15 18.23 11.83
N GLU A 49 -0.72 19.48 11.95
CA GLU A 49 0.68 19.88 12.18
C GLU A 49 1.28 19.27 13.47
N MET A 50 0.45 19.03 14.49
CA MET A 50 0.87 18.33 15.70
C MET A 50 1.26 16.87 15.46
N VAL A 51 0.68 16.18 14.46
CA VAL A 51 1.05 14.79 14.10
C VAL A 51 2.36 14.77 13.29
N ARG A 52 2.65 15.84 12.53
CA ARG A 52 3.94 16.01 11.83
C ARG A 52 5.14 16.17 12.76
N SER A 53 4.91 16.62 14.00
CA SER A 53 5.99 16.77 15.00
C SER A 53 6.53 15.41 15.48
N VAL A 54 5.81 14.32 15.22
CA VAL A 54 6.29 12.94 15.31
C VAL A 54 6.53 12.41 13.89
N GLY A 55 7.29 13.17 13.08
CA GLY A 55 7.50 13.00 11.62
C GLY A 55 8.06 11.66 11.13
N MET A 56 8.09 10.65 11.99
CA MET A 56 8.40 9.26 11.67
C MET A 56 7.15 8.45 11.33
N GLN A 57 5.95 8.79 11.81
CA GLN A 57 4.79 7.87 11.71
C GLN A 57 4.16 7.74 10.32
N THR A 58 4.44 8.62 9.36
CA THR A 58 3.86 8.57 7.99
C THR A 58 4.88 8.26 6.91
N THR A 59 6.15 8.09 7.28
CA THR A 59 7.26 7.71 6.38
C THR A 59 7.73 6.30 6.69
N TYR A 60 8.46 5.66 5.78
CA TYR A 60 8.98 4.31 6.03
C TYR A 60 9.89 4.23 7.27
N MET A 61 10.49 5.34 7.70
CA MET A 61 11.27 5.41 8.95
C MET A 61 10.49 4.92 10.17
N GLY A 62 9.17 5.16 10.24
CA GLY A 62 8.34 4.72 11.37
C GLY A 62 7.90 3.26 11.33
N PHE A 63 8.02 2.60 10.17
CA PHE A 63 7.49 1.25 9.96
C PHE A 63 8.58 0.20 9.76
N LEU A 64 9.76 0.57 9.25
CA LEU A 64 10.85 -0.35 8.95
C LEU A 64 12.00 -0.21 9.94
N ASP A 65 12.56 -1.33 10.38
CA ASP A 65 13.73 -1.34 11.27
C ASP A 65 15.04 -1.17 10.49
N TYR A 66 15.40 0.08 10.20
CA TYR A 66 16.64 0.44 9.48
C TYR A 66 17.94 0.08 10.21
N ARG A 67 17.89 -0.44 11.44
CA ARG A 67 19.07 -1.01 12.11
C ARG A 67 19.47 -2.36 11.50
N LYS A 68 18.54 -3.06 10.85
CA LYS A 68 18.77 -4.36 10.20
C LYS A 68 19.37 -4.15 8.80
N GLU A 69 20.43 -4.87 8.49
CA GLU A 69 21.11 -4.80 7.19
C GLU A 69 20.17 -5.17 6.05
N GLU A 70 19.35 -6.21 6.24
CA GLU A 70 18.42 -6.70 5.23
C GLU A 70 17.33 -5.69 4.86
N VAL A 71 17.01 -4.75 5.77
CA VAL A 71 16.08 -3.65 5.50
C VAL A 71 16.78 -2.55 4.69
N ARG A 72 18.02 -2.23 5.03
CA ARG A 72 18.83 -1.22 4.30
C ARG A 72 19.12 -1.65 2.87
N GLU A 73 19.36 -2.95 2.64
CA GLU A 73 19.59 -3.52 1.32
C GLU A 73 18.38 -3.44 0.38
N LEU A 74 17.17 -3.19 0.89
CA LEU A 74 15.99 -2.96 0.05
C LEU A 74 16.05 -1.64 -0.72
N GLY A 75 16.92 -0.71 -0.31
CA GLY A 75 17.06 0.59 -0.96
C GLY A 75 15.83 1.50 -0.79
N ILE A 76 14.94 1.21 0.15
CA ILE A 76 13.78 2.05 0.47
C ILE A 76 14.28 3.26 1.26
N ASN A 77 14.03 4.46 0.75
CA ASN A 77 14.43 5.68 1.44
C ASN A 77 13.56 5.90 2.69
N PRO A 78 14.14 6.04 3.89
CA PRO A 78 13.38 6.22 5.13
C PRO A 78 12.48 7.45 5.12
N SER A 79 12.81 8.47 4.33
CA SER A 79 12.04 9.71 4.21
C SER A 79 10.90 9.62 3.20
N ASP A 80 10.80 8.54 2.41
CA ASP A 80 9.70 8.36 1.47
C ASP A 80 8.41 8.11 2.25
N CYS A 81 7.32 8.65 1.70
CA CYS A 81 5.98 8.47 2.25
C CYS A 81 5.56 7.01 2.22
N SER A 82 5.03 6.56 3.36
CA SER A 82 4.29 5.31 3.43
C SER A 82 2.93 5.46 2.75
N PHE A 83 2.22 4.35 2.66
CA PHE A 83 0.92 4.28 2.01
C PHE A 83 -0.10 3.64 2.94
N ASN A 84 -1.36 4.05 2.75
CA ASN A 84 -2.49 3.50 3.48
C ASN A 84 -2.91 2.15 2.89
N PRO A 85 -2.89 1.05 3.66
CA PRO A 85 -3.32 -0.26 3.16
C PRO A 85 -4.85 -0.48 3.24
N GLY A 86 -5.60 0.40 3.89
CA GLY A 86 -7.04 0.25 4.14
C GLY A 86 -7.95 0.60 2.96
N VAL A 87 -7.42 1.28 1.94
CA VAL A 87 -8.11 1.54 0.67
C VAL A 87 -7.13 1.41 -0.48
N PHE A 88 -7.38 0.47 -1.40
CA PHE A 88 -6.54 0.31 -2.58
C PHE A 88 -7.26 -0.35 -3.76
N VAL A 89 -6.68 -0.18 -4.94
CA VAL A 89 -7.08 -0.88 -6.16
C VAL A 89 -5.98 -1.84 -6.55
N ALA A 90 -6.35 -3.09 -6.86
CA ALA A 90 -5.38 -4.09 -7.30
C ALA A 90 -5.79 -4.73 -8.62
N ASP A 91 -4.81 -4.90 -9.51
CA ASP A 91 -4.88 -5.81 -10.64
C ASP A 91 -4.44 -7.21 -10.18
N ILE A 92 -5.41 -8.09 -10.00
CA ILE A 92 -5.22 -9.47 -9.54
C ILE A 92 -4.48 -10.31 -10.58
N GLY A 93 -4.59 -9.98 -11.87
CA GLY A 93 -3.83 -10.64 -12.92
C GLY A 93 -2.34 -10.36 -12.75
N GLU A 94 -1.98 -9.09 -12.62
CA GLU A 94 -0.62 -8.63 -12.43
C GLU A 94 -0.04 -9.08 -11.08
N TRP A 95 -0.84 -9.03 -10.01
CA TRP A 95 -0.48 -9.54 -8.69
C TRP A 95 -0.11 -11.03 -8.71
N LYS A 96 -0.92 -11.85 -9.39
CA LYS A 96 -0.64 -13.28 -9.59
C LYS A 96 0.59 -13.51 -10.46
N ARG A 97 0.72 -12.76 -11.57
CA ARG A 97 1.87 -12.85 -12.49
C ARG A 97 3.20 -12.61 -11.76
N GLN A 98 3.25 -11.61 -10.89
CA GLN A 98 4.43 -11.27 -10.10
C GLN A 98 4.58 -12.10 -8.80
N LYS A 99 3.62 -12.97 -8.49
CA LYS A 99 3.60 -13.81 -7.27
C LYS A 99 3.69 -12.98 -5.98
N ILE A 100 3.03 -11.83 -5.93
CA ILE A 100 3.17 -10.85 -4.81
C ILE A 100 2.78 -11.47 -3.46
N THR A 101 1.71 -12.27 -3.39
CA THR A 101 1.31 -12.94 -2.15
C THR A 101 2.45 -13.75 -1.52
N LYS A 102 3.24 -14.49 -2.33
CA LYS A 102 4.37 -15.25 -1.79
C LYS A 102 5.50 -14.36 -1.27
N GLN A 103 5.69 -13.19 -1.88
CA GLN A 103 6.67 -12.22 -1.42
C GLN A 103 6.24 -11.62 -0.07
N LEU A 104 4.95 -11.28 0.06
CA LEU A 104 4.37 -10.79 1.33
C LEU A 104 4.49 -11.84 2.44
N GLU A 105 4.07 -13.09 2.20
CA GLU A 105 4.17 -14.18 3.18
C GLU A 105 5.62 -14.39 3.65
N LYS A 106 6.60 -14.30 2.74
CA LYS A 106 8.03 -14.35 3.08
C LYS A 106 8.43 -13.23 4.05
N TRP A 107 7.95 -12.01 3.82
CA TRP A 107 8.24 -10.86 4.70
C TRP A 107 7.52 -10.99 6.05
N MET A 108 6.28 -11.44 6.06
CA MET A 108 5.53 -11.72 7.30
C MET A 108 6.28 -12.74 8.17
N ALA A 109 6.76 -13.83 7.58
CA ALA A 109 7.52 -14.85 8.31
C ALA A 109 8.86 -14.34 8.86
N LYS A 110 9.51 -13.39 8.17
CA LYS A 110 10.73 -12.73 8.66
C LYS A 110 10.46 -11.74 9.79
N ASN A 111 9.31 -11.05 9.77
CA ASN A 111 8.97 -10.04 10.76
C ASN A 111 8.62 -10.64 12.15
N VAL A 112 8.18 -11.89 12.19
CA VAL A 112 7.88 -12.63 13.44
C VAL A 112 9.14 -13.21 14.09
N ARG A 113 10.32 -13.04 13.48
CA ARG A 113 11.62 -13.49 14.01
C ARG A 113 12.44 -12.32 14.52
#